data_AF-A0A1V4CZ55-F1
#
_entry.id   AF-A0A1V4CZ55-F1
#
_cell.length_a   1.000
_cell.length_b   1.000
_cell.length_c   1.000
_cell.angle_alpha   90.00
_cell.angle_beta   90.00
_cell.angle_gamma   90.00
#
_symmetry.space_group_name_H-M   'P 1'
#
loop_
_entity.id
_entity.type
_entity.pdbx_description
1 polymer ?
#
loop_
_entity_poly.entity_id
_entity_poly.type
_entity_poly.pdbx_seq_one_letter_code
_entity_poly.pdbx_strand_id
1 'polypeptide(L)' 'MERAAEVPWVAEALDGFTNCRATCDHFAFCLGGNPANKFFETGRFDTTETTHCRTSKKLLMKGVFQHVAGPRKR' A
#
# COMPACT_ATOMS: atom_id res chain seq x y z
N MET A 1 -13.25 8.28 -14.97
CA MET A 1 -13.20 8.49 -13.51
C MET A 1 -14.28 9.44 -13.00
N GLU A 2 -15.07 10.07 -13.88
CA GLU A 2 -16.04 11.11 -13.53
C GLU A 2 -17.04 10.70 -12.44
N ARG A 3 -17.55 9.46 -12.47
CA ARG A 3 -18.45 8.95 -11.43
C ARG A 3 -17.79 8.35 -10.18
N ALA A 4 -16.46 8.26 -10.14
CA ALA A 4 -15.78 7.64 -8.99
C ALA A 4 -15.99 8.47 -7.72
N ALA A 5 -16.07 9.79 -7.86
CA ALA A 5 -16.36 10.71 -6.77
C ALA A 5 -17.81 10.62 -6.26
N GLU A 6 -18.73 10.05 -7.03
CA GLU A 6 -20.15 9.91 -6.66
C GLU A 6 -20.38 8.74 -5.68
N VAL A 7 -19.41 7.83 -5.54
CA VAL A 7 -19.49 6.67 -4.65
C VAL A 7 -18.58 6.89 -3.45
N PRO A 8 -19.11 7.12 -2.23
CA PRO A 8 -18.31 7.58 -1.08
C PRO A 8 -17.10 6.72 -0.76
N TRP A 9 -17.25 5.39 -0.75
CA TRP A 9 -16.13 4.49 -0.43
C TRP A 9 -15.04 4.51 -1.52
N VAL A 10 -15.41 4.76 -2.78
CA VAL A 10 -14.44 4.87 -3.89
C VAL A 10 -13.65 6.16 -3.75
N ALA A 11 -14.30 7.28 -3.44
CA ALA A 11 -13.64 8.54 -3.16
C ALA A 11 -12.64 8.39 -1.99
N GLU A 12 -13.07 7.80 -0.86
CA GLU A 12 -12.19 7.56 0.29
C GLU A 12 -11.00 6.64 -0.04
N ALA A 13 -11.20 5.61 -0.88
CA ALA A 13 -10.10 4.75 -1.33
C ALA A 13 -9.10 5.50 -2.23
N LEU A 14 -9.55 6.41 -3.08
CA LEU A 14 -8.69 7.26 -3.92
C LEU A 14 -7.85 8.21 -3.05
N ASP A 15 -8.43 8.76 -1.98
CA ASP A 15 -7.69 9.55 -0.99
C ASP A 15 -6.63 8.69 -0.30
N GLY A 16 -6.97 7.46 0.08
CA GLY A 16 -6.02 6.49 0.63
C GLY A 16 -4.84 6.20 -0.29
N PHE A 17 -5.08 6.04 -1.60
CA PHE A 17 -4.00 5.86 -2.58
C PHE A 17 -3.13 7.11 -2.72
N THR A 18 -3.74 8.29 -2.70
CA THR A 18 -3.02 9.59 -2.74
C THR A 18 -2.15 9.76 -1.50
N ASN A 19 -2.68 9.46 -0.32
CA ASN A 19 -1.96 9.50 0.95
C ASN A 19 -0.81 8.48 0.97
N CYS A 20 -1.04 7.26 0.50
CA CYS A 20 0.03 6.26 0.36
C CYS A 20 1.14 6.75 -0.58
N ARG A 21 0.79 7.40 -1.71
CA ARG A 21 1.77 7.95 -2.66
C ARG A 21 2.66 9.01 -2.02
N ALA A 22 2.08 9.85 -1.16
CA ALA A 22 2.80 10.93 -0.51
C ALA A 22 3.69 10.47 0.66
N THR A 23 3.39 9.34 1.29
CA THR A 23 3.96 8.97 2.60
C THR A 23 4.69 7.63 2.66
N CYS A 24 4.51 6.73 1.69
CA CYS A 24 5.00 5.36 1.77
C CYS A 24 6.17 5.11 0.82
N ASP A 25 7.35 4.79 1.37
CA ASP A 25 8.56 4.45 0.59
C ASP A 25 8.40 3.23 -0.32
N HIS A 26 7.37 2.41 -0.07
CA HIS A 26 7.08 1.20 -0.84
C HIS A 26 5.97 1.41 -1.89
N PHE A 27 5.50 2.65 -2.07
CA PHE A 27 4.40 2.95 -2.98
C PHE A 27 4.70 2.52 -4.41
N ALA A 28 5.91 2.73 -4.91
CA ALA A 28 6.29 2.34 -6.27
C ALA A 28 6.12 0.83 -6.55
N PHE A 29 6.14 0.00 -5.50
CA PHE A 29 5.93 -1.44 -5.60
C PHE A 29 4.46 -1.84 -5.44
N CYS A 30 3.76 -1.33 -4.42
CA CYS A 30 2.41 -1.81 -4.08
C CYS A 30 1.27 -0.91 -4.56
N LEU A 31 1.59 0.31 -5.02
CA LEU A 31 0.66 1.32 -5.53
C LEU A 31 -0.49 1.68 -4.57
N GLY A 32 -0.26 1.53 -3.26
CA GLY A 32 -1.27 1.81 -2.22
C GLY A 32 -2.04 0.59 -1.72
N GLY A 33 -1.83 -0.59 -2.31
CA GLY A 33 -2.41 -1.85 -1.84
C GLY A 33 -3.89 -2.02 -2.19
N ASN A 34 -4.57 -2.96 -1.50
CA ASN A 34 -5.97 -3.29 -1.76
C ASN A 34 -6.90 -2.56 -0.77
N PRO A 35 -7.92 -1.81 -1.24
CA PRO A 35 -8.95 -1.19 -0.38
C PRO A 35 -9.63 -2.18 0.58
N ALA A 36 -9.85 -3.43 0.17
CA ALA A 36 -10.49 -4.43 1.01
C ALA A 36 -9.70 -4.69 2.30
N ASN A 37 -8.36 -4.82 2.20
CA ASN A 37 -7.52 -5.04 3.37
C ASN A 37 -7.53 -3.82 4.30
N LYS A 38 -7.57 -2.60 3.77
CA LYS A 38 -7.72 -1.38 4.58
C LYS A 38 -9.04 -1.41 5.36
N PHE A 39 -10.14 -1.67 4.67
CA PHE A 39 -11.46 -1.67 5.28
C PHE A 39 -11.65 -2.79 6.31
N PHE A 40 -11.30 -4.03 5.98
CA PHE A 40 -11.50 -5.16 6.90
C PHE A 40 -10.55 -5.13 8.09
N GLU A 41 -9.39 -4.47 8.00
CA GLU A 41 -8.47 -4.33 9.12
C GLU A 41 -8.73 -3.07 9.97
N THR A 42 -9.27 -1.99 9.39
CA THR A 42 -9.31 -0.67 10.04
C THR A 42 -10.68 0.02 10.02
N GLY A 43 -11.65 -0.51 9.28
CA GLY A 43 -12.95 0.12 9.05
C GLY A 43 -12.92 1.33 8.11
N ARG A 44 -11.76 1.68 7.56
CA ARG A 44 -11.53 2.87 6.74
C ARG A 44 -10.78 2.53 5.45
N PHE A 45 -11.01 3.30 4.38
CA PHE A 45 -10.31 3.09 3.10
C PHE A 45 -9.11 4.02 2.90
N ASP A 46 -9.01 5.10 3.67
CA ASP A 46 -7.98 6.14 3.56
C ASP A 46 -6.70 5.85 4.35
N THR A 47 -6.65 4.73 5.09
CA THR A 47 -5.49 4.35 5.91
C THR A 47 -4.27 4.02 5.07
N THR A 48 -3.09 4.42 5.53
CA THR A 48 -1.83 4.25 4.78
C THR A 48 -1.00 3.04 5.20
N GLU A 49 -1.41 2.36 6.27
CA GLU A 49 -0.77 1.12 6.72
C GLU A 49 -1.80 0.14 7.29
N THR A 50 -1.63 -1.13 6.94
CA THR A 50 -2.35 -2.28 7.50
C THR A 50 -1.35 -3.38 7.86
N THR A 51 -1.79 -4.39 8.61
CA THR A 51 -0.99 -5.60 8.88
C THR A 51 -0.63 -6.31 7.58
N HIS A 52 -1.56 -6.46 6.64
CA HIS A 52 -1.27 -7.03 5.32
C HIS A 52 -0.19 -6.22 4.57
N CYS A 53 -0.26 -4.88 4.60
CA CYS A 53 0.79 -4.04 4.00
C CYS A 53 2.16 -4.33 4.62
N ARG A 54 2.24 -4.43 5.95
CA ARG A 54 3.51 -4.66 6.67
C ARG A 54 4.09 -6.02 6.33
N THR A 55 3.30 -7.09 6.41
CA THR A 55 3.79 -8.46 6.31
C THR A 55 4.00 -8.92 4.87
N SER A 56 3.06 -8.61 3.97
CA SER A 56 3.09 -9.12 2.60
C SER A 56 3.74 -8.17 1.59
N LYS A 57 3.92 -6.89 1.92
CA LYS A 57 4.54 -5.91 1.01
C LYS A 57 5.86 -5.36 1.55
N LYS A 58 5.84 -4.71 2.72
CA LYS A 58 7.02 -4.01 3.26
C LYS A 58 8.12 -4.98 3.68
N LEU A 59 7.80 -6.02 4.47
CA LEU A 59 8.80 -7.00 4.91
C LEU A 59 9.35 -7.84 3.75
N LEU A 60 8.52 -8.17 2.76
CA LEU A 60 8.99 -8.84 1.53
C LEU A 60 10.04 -7.98 0.82
N MET A 61 9.72 -6.71 0.51
CA MET A 61 10.65 -5.82 -0.18
C MET A 61 11.90 -5.53 0.63
N LYS A 62 11.78 -5.38 1.95
CA LYS A 62 12.93 -5.28 2.85
C LYS A 62 13.87 -6.48 2.69
N GLY A 63 13.32 -7.70 2.67
CA GLY A 63 14.11 -8.92 2.46
C GLY A 63 14.77 -8.96 1.08
N VAL A 64 14.04 -8.58 0.02
CA VAL A 64 14.59 -8.50 -1.35
C VAL A 64 15.74 -7.50 -1.42
N PHE A 65 15.59 -6.30 -0.84
CA PHE A 65 16.65 -5.30 -0.82
C PHE A 65 17.89 -5.78 -0.07
N GLN A 66 17.71 -6.46 1.07
CA GLN A 66 18.81 -7.08 1.80
C GLN A 66 19.54 -8.15 0.96
N HIS A 67 18.80 -8.96 0.20
CA HIS A 67 19.39 -9.97 -0.67
C HIS A 67 20.20 -9.36 -1.82
N VAL A 68 19.65 -8.33 -2.48
CA VAL A 68 20.31 -7.65 -3.61
C VAL A 68 21.52 -6.82 -3.17
N ALA A 69 21.47 -6.20 -2.00
CA ALA A 69 22.58 -5.45 -1.43
C ALA A 69 23.69 -6.34 -0.84
N GLY A 70 23.39 -7.61 -0.60
CA GLY A 70 24.37 -8.58 -0.08
C GLY A 70 25.46 -8.92 -1.10
N PRO A 71 26.61 -9.46 -0.65
CA PRO A 71 27.66 -9.91 -1.56
C PRO A 71 27.12 -11.01 -2.47
N ARG A 72 27.21 -10.79 -3.79
CA ARG A 72 26.86 -11.82 -4.78
C ARG A 72 27.77 -13.03 -4.57
N LYS A 73 27.20 -14.17 -4.17
CA LYS A 73 27.92 -15.45 -4.22
C LYS A 73 28.19 -15.77 -5.69
N ARG A 74 29.47 -15.77 -6.06
CA ARG A 74 29.96 -16.12 -7.39
C ARG A 74 29.74 -17.60 -7.68
#